data_AF-A0A7V3JS31-F1
#
_entry.id   AF-A0A7V3JS31-F1
#
_cell.length_a   1.000
_cell.length_b   1.000
_cell.length_c   1.000
_cell.angle_alpha   90.00
_cell.angle_beta   90.00
_cell.angle_gamma   90.00
#
_symmetry.space_group_name_H-M   'P 1'
#
loop_
_entity.id
_entity.type
_entity.pdbx_description
1 polymer ?
#
loop_
_entity_poly.entity_id
_entity_poly.type
_entity_poly.pdbx_seq_one_letter_code
_entity_poly.pdbx_strand_id
1 'polypeptide(L)'
;MKKRVSKKLKFAIKKYSDIVTPINKIAQEINLVLNNKKKEKYFESVILLYSFIENLIKWLAFVKKLWKLTEEEINHNKELTTNEVKKLINKYKKLSFSKTLHVAYEDSLIDRKLYKKLDKIREERNNLIHQYWLYKNCGNSLIMRKKAEKLAKVANQSVRIFNQLTEEIGVEEVYKIFLTNNAA
;
A
#
# COMPACT_ATOMS: atom_id res chain seq x y z
N MET A 1 -11.14 -26.46 6.68
CA MET A 1 -10.01 -27.42 6.49
C MET A 1 -8.77 -26.91 7.21
N LYS A 2 -8.34 -27.53 8.31
CA LYS A 2 -7.07 -27.22 9.00
C LYS A 2 -5.93 -28.04 8.37
N LYS A 3 -5.09 -27.43 7.52
CA LYS A 3 -3.89 -28.10 6.97
C LYS A 3 -2.68 -27.90 7.88
N ARG A 4 -2.00 -29.01 8.20
CA ARG A 4 -0.77 -29.07 9.00
C ARG A 4 0.35 -28.24 8.34
N VAL A 5 0.67 -27.11 8.95
CA VAL A 5 1.80 -26.25 8.56
C VAL A 5 3.11 -26.89 9.06
N SER A 6 4.07 -27.13 8.16
CA SER A 6 5.36 -27.77 8.48
C SER A 6 6.19 -26.92 9.48
N LYS A 7 6.99 -27.58 10.32
CA LYS A 7 7.81 -26.94 11.36
C LYS A 7 8.80 -25.90 10.81
N LYS A 8 9.32 -26.11 9.59
CA LYS A 8 10.15 -25.14 8.84
C LYS A 8 9.34 -23.90 8.41
N LEU A 9 8.09 -24.10 7.97
CA LEU A 9 7.19 -23.01 7.56
C LEU A 9 6.78 -22.15 8.77
N LYS A 10 6.52 -22.77 9.94
CA LYS A 10 6.28 -22.03 11.19
C LYS A 10 7.48 -21.17 11.60
N PHE A 11 8.71 -21.65 11.36
CA PHE A 11 9.93 -20.89 11.64
C PHE A 11 10.15 -19.74 10.66
N ALA A 12 9.79 -19.90 9.38
CA ALA A 12 9.79 -18.82 8.40
C ALA A 12 8.74 -17.75 8.75
N ILE A 13 7.50 -18.14 9.05
CA ILE A 13 6.40 -17.26 9.48
C ILE A 13 6.79 -16.48 10.77
N LYS A 14 7.47 -17.13 11.72
CA LYS A 14 7.95 -16.51 12.96
C LYS A 14 9.08 -15.50 12.77
N LYS A 15 9.82 -15.56 11.65
CA LYS A 15 10.97 -14.66 11.35
C LYS A 15 10.56 -13.40 10.56
N TYR A 16 9.41 -13.44 9.87
CA TYR A 16 8.85 -12.25 9.22
C TYR A 16 8.05 -11.47 10.24
N SER A 17 8.74 -10.56 10.94
CA SER A 17 8.11 -9.55 11.79
C SER A 17 7.06 -8.82 10.97
N ASP A 18 5.81 -9.15 11.23
CA ASP A 18 4.63 -8.31 11.15
C ASP A 18 4.83 -7.01 10.34
N ILE A 19 4.56 -7.00 9.03
CA ILE A 19 4.63 -5.77 8.19
C ILE A 19 3.79 -4.63 8.77
N VAL A 20 2.79 -4.99 9.59
CA VAL A 20 1.95 -4.07 10.34
C VAL A 20 2.80 -3.25 11.31
N THR A 21 3.86 -3.81 11.89
CA THR A 21 4.79 -3.10 12.78
C THR A 21 5.51 -1.94 12.07
N PRO A 22 6.19 -2.12 10.92
CA PRO A 22 6.71 -1.00 10.12
C PRO A 22 5.65 0.01 9.68
N ILE A 23 4.45 -0.45 9.27
CA ILE A 23 3.34 0.44 8.89
C ILE A 23 2.90 1.32 10.08
N ASN A 24 2.74 0.70 11.25
CA ASN A 24 2.37 1.40 12.49
C ASN A 24 3.45 2.39 12.92
N LYS A 25 4.73 2.04 12.73
CA LYS A 25 5.84 2.95 13.02
C LYS A 25 5.78 4.22 12.17
N ILE A 26 5.54 4.09 10.86
CA ILE A 26 5.37 5.24 9.96
C ILE A 26 4.21 6.13 10.43
N ALA A 27 3.08 5.53 10.83
CA ALA A 27 1.93 6.28 11.34
C ALA A 27 2.27 7.03 12.65
N GLN A 28 2.98 6.39 13.58
CA GLN A 28 3.44 7.00 14.83
C GLN A 28 4.38 8.20 14.57
N GLU A 29 5.34 8.05 13.68
CA GLU A 29 6.28 9.13 13.32
C GLU A 29 5.55 10.36 12.77
N ILE A 30 4.58 10.16 11.87
CA ILE A 30 3.76 11.24 11.32
C ILE A 30 2.92 11.91 12.40
N ASN A 31 2.30 11.12 13.29
CA ASN A 31 1.53 11.65 14.41
C ASN A 31 2.39 12.47 15.37
N LEU A 32 3.62 12.03 15.66
CA LEU A 32 4.56 12.78 16.48
C LEU A 32 4.94 14.13 15.85
N VAL A 33 5.13 14.19 14.54
CA VAL A 33 5.39 15.45 13.82
C VAL A 33 4.19 16.40 13.92
N LEU A 34 2.98 15.89 13.69
CA LEU A 34 1.75 16.69 13.73
C LEU A 34 1.39 17.17 15.15
N ASN A 35 1.51 16.30 16.15
CA ASN A 35 1.17 16.59 17.55
C ASN A 35 2.15 17.58 18.17
N ASN A 36 3.45 17.38 17.94
CA ASN A 36 4.49 18.26 18.48
C ASN A 36 4.72 19.52 17.62
N LYS A 37 3.90 19.73 16.59
CA LYS A 37 3.96 20.90 15.69
C LYS A 37 5.37 21.14 15.11
N LYS A 38 6.11 20.07 14.78
CA LYS A 38 7.49 20.13 14.23
C LYS A 38 7.47 20.67 12.80
N LYS A 39 7.43 21.99 12.65
CA LYS A 39 7.18 22.70 11.39
C LYS A 39 8.16 22.28 10.30
N GLU A 40 9.43 22.12 10.67
CA GLU A 40 10.56 21.73 9.83
C GLU A 40 10.40 20.32 9.21
N LYS A 41 9.57 19.46 9.81
CA LYS A 41 9.32 18.09 9.36
C LYS A 41 8.08 17.91 8.49
N TYR A 42 7.22 18.93 8.35
CA TYR A 42 5.97 18.78 7.60
C TYR A 42 6.18 18.39 6.14
N PHE A 43 7.17 18.97 5.46
CA PHE A 43 7.44 18.64 4.07
C PHE A 43 7.95 17.19 3.90
N GLU A 44 8.84 16.76 4.79
CA GLU A 44 9.31 15.36 4.83
C GLU A 44 8.16 14.39 5.07
N SER A 45 7.26 14.69 6.02
CA SER A 45 6.05 13.90 6.27
C SER A 45 5.13 13.84 5.06
N VAL A 46 4.98 14.94 4.32
CA VAL A 46 4.19 14.97 3.07
C VAL A 46 4.78 14.05 2.01
N ILE A 47 6.10 14.07 1.80
CA ILE A 47 6.78 13.16 0.86
C ILE A 47 6.60 11.71 1.28
N LEU A 48 6.85 11.41 2.55
CA LEU A 48 6.70 10.07 3.11
C LEU A 48 5.28 9.55 2.89
N LEU A 49 4.27 10.37 3.17
CA LEU A 49 2.86 10.02 2.99
C LEU A 49 2.49 9.79 1.53
N TYR A 50 2.97 10.61 0.58
CA TYR A 50 2.74 10.36 -0.84
C TYR A 50 3.28 8.99 -1.25
N SER A 51 4.54 8.71 -0.92
CA SER A 51 5.20 7.45 -1.24
C SER A 51 4.50 6.26 -0.56
N PHE A 52 4.11 6.42 0.69
CA PHE A 52 3.41 5.39 1.45
C PHE A 52 2.07 5.02 0.80
N ILE A 53 1.24 6.03 0.49
CA ILE A 53 -0.07 5.83 -0.14
C ILE A 53 0.06 5.13 -1.48
N GLU A 54 0.97 5.60 -2.35
CA GLU A 54 1.17 5.01 -3.67
C GLU A 54 1.61 3.54 -3.58
N ASN A 55 2.63 3.25 -2.76
CA ASN A 55 3.15 1.89 -2.65
C ASN A 55 2.15 0.94 -2.01
N LEU A 56 1.41 1.38 -0.99
CA LEU A 56 0.38 0.57 -0.36
C LEU A 56 -0.75 0.23 -1.33
N ILE A 57 -1.26 1.22 -2.09
CA ILE A 57 -2.32 0.96 -3.08
C ILE A 57 -1.84 0.06 -4.22
N LYS A 58 -0.59 0.22 -4.70
CA LYS A 58 0.02 -0.69 -5.68
C LYS A 58 0.07 -2.12 -5.19
N TRP A 59 0.51 -2.31 -3.95
CA TRP A 59 0.57 -3.62 -3.32
C TRP A 59 -0.82 -4.22 -3.16
N LEU A 60 -1.80 -3.45 -2.65
CA LEU A 60 -3.17 -3.93 -2.47
C LEU A 60 -3.83 -4.34 -3.79
N ALA A 61 -3.65 -3.56 -4.85
CA ALA A 61 -4.18 -3.89 -6.17
C ALA A 61 -3.57 -5.18 -6.74
N PHE A 62 -2.27 -5.39 -6.51
CA PHE A 62 -1.60 -6.64 -6.88
C PHE A 62 -2.18 -7.83 -6.09
N VAL A 63 -2.28 -7.71 -4.77
CA VAL A 63 -2.80 -8.79 -3.90
C VAL A 63 -4.24 -9.14 -4.26
N LYS A 64 -5.12 -8.15 -4.44
CA LYS A 64 -6.52 -8.42 -4.83
C LYS A 64 -6.60 -9.14 -6.18
N LYS A 65 -5.78 -8.74 -7.16
CA LYS A 65 -5.77 -9.41 -8.47
C LYS A 65 -5.28 -10.84 -8.40
N LEU A 66 -4.20 -11.06 -7.64
CA LEU A 66 -3.64 -12.39 -7.43
C LEU A 66 -4.65 -13.31 -6.76
N TRP A 67 -5.37 -12.82 -5.75
CA TRP A 67 -6.45 -13.54 -5.08
C TRP A 67 -7.58 -13.96 -6.04
N LYS A 68 -8.07 -13.02 -6.87
CA LYS A 68 -9.10 -13.35 -7.88
C LYS A 68 -8.64 -14.45 -8.84
N LEU A 69 -7.40 -14.39 -9.31
CA LEU A 69 -6.85 -15.42 -10.20
C LEU A 69 -6.75 -16.78 -9.50
N THR A 70 -6.34 -16.82 -8.22
CA THR A 70 -6.32 -18.07 -7.46
C THR A 70 -7.72 -18.65 -7.25
N GLU A 71 -8.74 -17.81 -6.99
CA GLU A 71 -10.13 -18.27 -6.86
C GLU A 71 -10.67 -18.84 -8.19
N GLU A 72 -10.46 -18.13 -9.30
CA GLU A 72 -10.87 -18.56 -10.64
C GLU A 72 -10.25 -19.92 -11.02
N GLU A 73 -8.96 -20.10 -10.75
CA GLU A 73 -8.26 -21.34 -11.13
C GLU A 73 -8.60 -22.52 -10.23
N ILE A 74 -8.80 -22.30 -8.91
CA ILE A 74 -9.33 -23.33 -8.01
C ILE A 74 -10.69 -23.82 -8.51
N ASN A 75 -11.57 -22.91 -8.95
CA ASN A 75 -12.88 -23.26 -9.50
C ASN A 75 -12.78 -24.06 -10.81
N HIS A 76 -11.66 -23.98 -11.52
CA HIS A 76 -11.38 -24.69 -12.77
C HIS A 76 -10.43 -25.89 -12.61
N ASN A 77 -10.10 -26.30 -11.37
CA ASN A 77 -9.11 -27.35 -11.06
C ASN A 77 -7.75 -27.13 -11.75
N LYS A 78 -7.31 -25.87 -11.83
CA LYS A 78 -5.98 -25.48 -12.33
C LYS A 78 -5.14 -24.91 -11.19
N GLU A 79 -3.83 -25.10 -11.26
CA GLU A 79 -2.87 -24.45 -10.36
C GLU A 79 -2.13 -23.34 -11.09
N LEU A 80 -2.00 -22.18 -10.42
CA LEU A 80 -1.26 -21.03 -10.93
C LEU A 80 0.21 -21.41 -11.09
N THR A 81 0.72 -21.30 -12.32
CA THR A 81 2.13 -21.59 -12.55
C THR A 81 3.01 -20.49 -11.99
N THR A 82 4.22 -20.84 -11.54
CA THR A 82 5.24 -19.88 -11.09
C THR A 82 5.52 -18.80 -12.15
N ASN A 83 5.42 -19.16 -13.44
CA ASN A 83 5.62 -18.24 -14.55
C ASN A 83 4.51 -17.19 -14.68
N GLU A 84 3.25 -17.56 -14.44
CA GLU A 84 2.13 -16.62 -14.45
C GLU A 84 2.22 -15.63 -13.30
N VAL A 85 2.57 -16.11 -12.10
CA VAL A 85 2.80 -15.22 -10.95
C VAL A 85 3.97 -14.27 -11.21
N LYS A 86 5.09 -14.75 -11.77
CA LYS A 86 6.23 -13.89 -12.15
C LYS A 86 5.83 -12.83 -13.18
N LYS A 87 5.04 -13.19 -14.20
CA LYS A 87 4.49 -12.23 -15.17
C LYS A 87 3.60 -11.18 -14.50
N LEU A 88 2.75 -11.60 -13.56
CA LEU A 88 1.87 -10.70 -12.81
C LEU A 88 2.67 -9.72 -11.94
N ILE A 89 3.65 -10.21 -11.19
CA ILE A 89 4.55 -9.39 -10.37
C ILE A 89 5.23 -8.33 -11.26
N ASN A 90 5.80 -8.74 -12.39
CA ASN A 90 6.47 -7.83 -13.31
C ASN A 90 5.52 -6.79 -13.92
N LYS A 91 4.27 -7.18 -14.22
CA LYS A 91 3.23 -6.26 -14.68
C LYS A 91 2.91 -5.18 -13.64
N TYR A 92 2.69 -5.58 -12.38
CA TYR A 92 2.33 -4.64 -11.31
C TYR A 92 3.50 -3.77 -10.87
N LYS A 93 4.75 -4.27 -10.91
CA LYS A 93 5.97 -3.46 -10.69
C LYS A 93 6.11 -2.30 -11.70
N LYS A 94 5.75 -2.54 -12.96
CA LYS A 94 5.83 -1.54 -14.04
C LYS A 94 4.59 -0.64 -14.13
N LEU A 95 3.56 -0.90 -13.33
CA LEU A 95 2.31 -0.16 -13.41
C LEU A 95 2.50 1.24 -12.82
N SER A 96 2.16 2.26 -13.62
CA SER A 96 2.10 3.64 -13.12
C SER A 96 1.01 3.77 -12.06
N PHE A 97 1.16 4.70 -11.12
CA PHE A 97 0.15 4.90 -10.08
C PHE A 97 -1.24 5.23 -10.65
N SER A 98 -1.31 6.01 -11.73
CA SER A 98 -2.57 6.29 -12.44
C SER A 98 -3.26 5.00 -12.90
N LYS A 99 -2.52 4.11 -13.57
CA LYS A 99 -3.06 2.82 -14.04
C LYS A 99 -3.44 1.92 -12.87
N THR A 100 -2.66 1.93 -11.78
CA THR A 100 -3.01 1.21 -10.54
C THR A 100 -4.34 1.68 -9.96
N LEU A 101 -4.59 2.99 -9.91
CA LEU A 101 -5.84 3.53 -9.37
C LEU A 101 -7.04 3.08 -10.20
N HIS A 102 -6.92 3.06 -11.53
CA HIS A 102 -7.98 2.55 -12.40
C HIS A 102 -8.27 1.08 -12.11
N VAL A 103 -7.24 0.23 -12.09
CA VAL A 103 -7.39 -1.19 -11.79
C VAL A 103 -8.00 -1.41 -10.41
N ALA A 104 -7.54 -0.69 -9.38
CA ALA A 104 -8.08 -0.80 -8.03
C ALA A 104 -9.57 -0.41 -7.95
N TYR A 105 -10.00 0.58 -8.74
CA TYR A 105 -11.39 0.98 -8.82
C TYR A 105 -12.25 -0.05 -9.56
N GLU A 106 -11.80 -0.53 -10.71
CA GLU A 106 -12.47 -1.60 -11.48
C GLU A 106 -12.59 -2.89 -10.67
N ASP A 107 -11.57 -3.23 -9.90
CA ASP A 107 -11.57 -4.41 -9.03
C ASP A 107 -12.39 -4.24 -7.75
N SER A 108 -13.05 -3.08 -7.56
CA SER A 108 -13.83 -2.72 -6.36
C SER A 108 -13.02 -2.72 -5.06
N LEU A 109 -11.69 -2.58 -5.15
CA LEU A 109 -10.80 -2.44 -4.00
C LEU A 109 -10.94 -1.04 -3.36
N ILE A 110 -11.22 -0.02 -4.16
CA ILE A 110 -11.45 1.35 -3.71
C ILE A 110 -12.77 1.88 -4.26
N ASP A 111 -13.49 2.67 -3.46
CA ASP A 111 -14.70 3.34 -3.92
C ASP A 111 -14.39 4.58 -4.79
N ARG A 112 -15.42 5.11 -5.45
CA ARG A 112 -15.30 6.31 -6.30
C ARG A 112 -14.79 7.53 -5.53
N LYS A 113 -15.12 7.65 -4.24
CA LYS A 113 -14.76 8.81 -3.41
C LYS A 113 -13.27 8.80 -3.09
N LEU A 114 -12.73 7.63 -2.74
CA LEU A 114 -11.33 7.41 -2.46
C LEU A 114 -10.51 7.49 -3.75
N TYR A 115 -11.00 6.94 -4.86
CA TYR A 115 -10.38 7.08 -6.18
C TYR A 115 -10.11 8.56 -6.51
N LYS A 116 -11.13 9.43 -6.44
CA LYS A 116 -10.97 10.87 -6.70
C LYS A 116 -9.95 11.55 -5.77
N LYS A 117 -9.88 11.13 -4.50
CA LYS A 117 -8.90 11.67 -3.55
C LYS A 117 -7.48 11.24 -3.91
N LEU A 118 -7.29 9.97 -4.25
CA LEU A 118 -6.00 9.42 -4.62
C LEU A 118 -5.49 10.00 -5.94
N ASP A 119 -6.39 10.23 -6.90
CA ASP A 119 -6.04 10.85 -8.18
C ASP A 119 -5.58 12.30 -7.99
N LYS A 120 -6.28 13.07 -7.15
CA LYS A 120 -5.82 14.41 -6.76
C LYS A 120 -4.46 14.38 -6.04
N ILE A 121 -4.23 13.39 -5.18
CA ILE A 121 -2.94 13.20 -4.50
C ILE A 121 -1.81 12.91 -5.51
N ARG A 122 -2.08 12.08 -6.54
CA ARG A 122 -1.16 11.80 -7.64
C ARG A 122 -0.78 13.09 -8.37
N GLU A 123 -1.75 13.93 -8.70
CA GLU A 123 -1.50 15.23 -9.37
C GLU A 123 -0.71 16.18 -8.47
N GLU A 124 -1.10 16.30 -7.19
CA GLU A 124 -0.39 17.14 -6.23
C GLU A 124 1.07 16.68 -6.06
N ARG A 125 1.36 15.38 -6.03
CA ARG A 125 2.73 14.84 -5.93
C ARG A 125 3.63 15.29 -7.08
N ASN A 126 3.08 15.50 -8.29
CA ASN A 126 3.89 15.94 -9.43
C ASN A 126 4.41 17.38 -9.28
N ASN A 127 3.83 18.17 -8.37
CA ASN A 127 4.24 19.55 -8.08
C ASN A 127 5.07 19.67 -6.78
N LEU A 128 5.82 18.63 -6.41
CA LEU A 128 6.55 18.56 -5.13
C LEU A 128 7.62 19.66 -4.98
N ILE A 129 8.39 19.94 -6.03
CA ILE A 129 9.45 20.98 -5.98
C ILE A 129 8.84 22.37 -5.78
N HIS A 130 7.74 22.66 -6.49
CA HIS A 130 7.00 23.90 -6.30
C HIS A 130 6.44 24.03 -4.87
N GLN A 131 5.90 22.93 -4.33
CA GLN A 131 5.44 22.87 -2.94
C GLN A 131 6.58 23.12 -1.94
N TYR A 132 7.77 22.56 -2.18
CA TYR A 132 8.94 22.80 -1.34
C TYR A 132 9.32 24.28 -1.31
N TRP A 133 9.40 24.90 -2.48
CA TRP A 133 9.76 26.30 -2.62
C TRP A 133 8.77 27.21 -1.87
N LEU A 134 7.46 27.00 -2.04
CA LEU A 134 6.43 27.75 -1.31
C LEU A 134 6.54 27.56 0.21
N TYR A 135 6.85 26.36 0.65
CA TYR A 135 7.00 26.05 2.08
C TYR A 135 8.22 26.74 2.70
N LYS A 136 9.39 26.65 2.05
CA LYS A 136 10.65 27.20 2.57
C LYS A 136 10.72 28.71 2.46
N ASN A 137 10.31 29.28 1.33
CA ASN A 137 10.58 30.68 1.01
C ASN A 137 9.38 31.59 1.29
N CYS A 138 8.15 31.06 1.32
CA CYS A 138 6.94 31.85 1.58
C CYS A 138 6.34 31.61 2.98
N GLY A 139 7.08 30.94 3.89
CA GLY A 139 6.64 30.74 5.28
C GLY A 139 5.39 29.87 5.45
N ASN A 140 5.02 29.08 4.45
CA ASN A 140 3.70 28.48 4.34
C ASN A 140 3.52 27.16 5.12
N SER A 141 3.98 27.15 6.37
CA SER A 141 3.98 25.97 7.24
C SER A 141 2.57 25.47 7.57
N LEU A 142 1.58 26.36 7.65
CA LEU A 142 0.18 25.99 7.90
C LEU A 142 -0.42 25.17 6.75
N ILE A 143 -0.13 25.53 5.50
CA ILE A 143 -0.58 24.75 4.34
C ILE A 143 0.07 23.37 4.34
N MET A 144 1.37 23.28 4.63
CA MET A 144 2.05 21.97 4.71
C MET A 144 1.49 21.10 5.85
N ARG A 145 1.17 21.69 6.99
CA ARG A 145 0.48 20.98 8.08
C ARG A 145 -0.87 20.42 7.61
N LYS A 146 -1.75 21.26 7.07
CA LYS A 146 -3.08 20.85 6.58
C LYS A 146 -2.97 19.75 5.51
N LYS A 147 -1.94 19.83 4.67
CA LYS A 147 -1.64 18.81 3.65
C LYS A 147 -1.20 17.49 4.28
N ALA A 148 -0.28 17.52 5.23
CA ALA A 148 0.14 16.33 5.98
C ALA A 148 -1.06 15.68 6.70
N GLU A 149 -1.94 16.46 7.34
CA GLU A 149 -3.17 15.96 7.98
C GLU A 149 -4.13 15.31 6.97
N LYS A 150 -4.34 15.95 5.80
CA LYS A 150 -5.17 15.39 4.71
C LYS A 150 -4.60 14.06 4.21
N LEU A 151 -3.29 14.01 3.97
CA LEU A 151 -2.62 12.81 3.49
C LEU A 151 -2.65 11.70 4.54
N ALA A 152 -2.42 12.00 5.82
CA ALA A 152 -2.52 11.04 6.91
C ALA A 152 -3.92 10.42 6.99
N LYS A 153 -4.98 11.21 6.78
CA LYS A 153 -6.36 10.70 6.70
C LYS A 153 -6.53 9.71 5.55
N VAL A 154 -5.97 9.98 4.37
CA VAL A 154 -6.05 9.05 3.23
C VAL A 154 -5.20 7.81 3.46
N ALA A 155 -4.00 7.94 4.03
CA ALA A 155 -3.16 6.81 4.41
C ALA A 155 -3.89 5.87 5.39
N ASN A 156 -4.57 6.42 6.40
CA ASN A 156 -5.40 5.64 7.33
C ASN A 156 -6.55 4.92 6.62
N GLN A 157 -7.16 5.51 5.59
CA GLN A 157 -8.17 4.83 4.77
C GLN A 157 -7.55 3.65 4.00
N SER A 158 -6.36 3.84 3.41
CA SER A 158 -5.64 2.76 2.73
C SER A 158 -5.23 1.62 3.67
N VAL A 159 -4.81 1.93 4.90
CA VAL A 159 -4.48 0.93 5.92
C VAL A 159 -5.73 0.14 6.35
N ARG A 160 -6.90 0.77 6.44
CA ARG A 160 -8.15 0.04 6.71
C ARG A 160 -8.47 -0.97 5.61
N ILE A 161 -8.27 -0.60 4.34
CA ILE A 161 -8.44 -1.51 3.21
C ILE A 161 -7.43 -2.66 3.30
N PHE A 162 -6.19 -2.37 3.67
CA PHE A 162 -5.18 -3.40 3.93
C PHE A 162 -5.66 -4.39 4.98
N ASN A 163 -6.12 -3.92 6.14
CA ASN A 163 -6.60 -4.79 7.21
C ASN A 163 -7.80 -5.65 6.75
N GLN A 164 -8.79 -5.04 6.09
CA GLN A 164 -9.95 -5.75 5.55
C GLN A 164 -9.55 -6.84 4.55
N LEU A 165 -8.66 -6.52 3.62
CA LEU A 165 -8.18 -7.47 2.61
C LEU A 165 -7.39 -8.62 3.26
N THR A 166 -6.58 -8.33 4.27
CA THR A 166 -5.84 -9.36 5.01
C THR A 166 -6.72 -10.23 5.89
N GLU A 167 -7.83 -9.69 6.40
CA GLU A 167 -8.86 -10.46 7.11
C GLU A 167 -9.65 -11.37 6.15
N GLU A 168 -9.96 -10.88 4.95
CA GLU A 168 -10.66 -11.63 3.89
C GLU A 168 -9.81 -12.79 3.35
N ILE A 169 -8.52 -12.54 3.05
CA ILE A 169 -7.63 -13.51 2.37
C ILE A 169 -6.86 -14.40 3.36
N GLY A 170 -6.55 -13.89 4.55
CA GLY A 170 -5.56 -14.45 5.46
C GLY A 170 -4.14 -13.93 5.16
N VAL A 171 -3.49 -13.34 6.19
CA VAL A 171 -2.13 -12.77 6.07
C VAL A 171 -1.13 -13.81 5.59
N GLU A 172 -1.23 -15.06 6.06
CA GLU A 172 -0.31 -16.13 5.69
C GLU A 172 -0.42 -16.51 4.20
N GLU A 173 -1.61 -16.49 3.62
CA GLU A 173 -1.88 -16.82 2.23
C GLU A 173 -1.28 -15.76 1.29
N VAL A 174 -1.44 -14.47 1.62
CA VAL A 174 -0.84 -13.35 0.87
C VAL A 174 0.69 -13.48 0.81
N TYR A 175 1.33 -13.83 1.93
CA TYR A 175 2.79 -14.00 1.98
C TYR A 175 3.27 -15.34 1.41
N LYS A 176 2.51 -16.43 1.54
CA LYS A 176 2.81 -17.72 0.89
C LYS A 176 2.94 -17.52 -0.63
N ILE A 177 2.01 -16.81 -1.27
CA ILE A 177 2.04 -16.57 -2.72
C ILE A 177 3.24 -15.68 -3.12
N PHE A 178 3.61 -14.71 -2.29
CA PHE A 178 4.76 -13.83 -2.57
C PHE A 178 6.10 -14.57 -2.44
N LEU A 179 6.20 -15.57 -1.56
CA LEU A 179 7.46 -16.23 -1.20
C LEU A 179 7.77 -17.48 -2.03
N THR A 180 6.77 -18.28 -2.42
CA THR A 180 6.99 -19.42 -3.35
C THR A 180 7.56 -18.95 -4.70
N ASN A 181 7.34 -17.68 -5.06
CA ASN A 181 7.73 -17.13 -6.36
C ASN A 181 9.02 -16.29 -6.36
N ASN A 182 9.60 -15.97 -5.18
CA ASN A 182 10.90 -15.31 -5.04
C ASN A 182 12.03 -16.26 -4.62
N ALA A 183 11.71 -17.52 -4.26
CA ALA A 183 12.69 -18.54 -3.86
C ALA A 183 13.12 -19.48 -5.01
N ALA A 184 12.73 -19.16 -6.26
CA ALA A 184 13.08 -19.89 -7.49
C ALA A 184 13.43 -18.89 -8.60
#